data_AF-A0A1I7FR43-F1
#
_entry.id   AF-A0A1I7FR43-F1
#
_cell.length_a   1.000
_cell.length_b   1.000
_cell.length_c   1.000
_cell.angle_alpha   90.00
_cell.angle_beta   90.00
_cell.angle_gamma   90.00
#
_symmetry.space_group_name_H-M   'P 1'
#
loop_
_entity.id
_entity.type
_entity.pdbx_description
1 polymer ?
#
loop_
_entity_poly.entity_id
_entity_poly.type
_entity_poly.pdbx_seq_one_letter_code
_entity_poly.pdbx_strand_id
1 'polypeptide(L)'
;MADGLETFAKVRALHDRASTPGEKAAAASRMEVLARSVGMTVAEAVFKLDTPNLKTRAEAMVDAFNELFNSPEARAQRAKVEADRLAKCQEIMTRYDTEQAVFADTPREAALRAACAHIYEPRHDFEGAYRLAGWDPFDGRDKLPASVREAVCHGWPLPVTVAQAFAEFQEAERLEDDRCAINGGDYSSHSWVEARRYVLEELLDSLPARSMRDLRARLAWMQHVLDLGFSRPAEQDQACLNALRGDVDRMGERIRAAEHSPAIQTGHGERGGLKPSRYVGGQEDRLKSQTVQTGHRPTTRAERRAAAAALIAEGLSDREVARRLGISPTTVGTIRRSADSSS
;
A
#
# COMPACT_ATOMS: atom_id res chain seq x y z
N MET A 1 -18.68 29.23 -35.23
CA MET A 1 -20.13 28.93 -35.33
C MET A 1 -20.86 28.99 -33.99
N ALA A 2 -20.21 28.78 -32.83
CA ALA A 2 -20.85 28.84 -31.51
C ALA A 2 -21.26 30.26 -31.07
N ASP A 3 -20.44 31.29 -31.34
CA ASP A 3 -20.67 32.67 -30.88
C ASP A 3 -21.98 33.32 -31.38
N GLY A 4 -22.46 32.93 -32.57
CA GLY A 4 -23.68 33.49 -33.17
C GLY A 4 -24.95 33.05 -32.43
N LEU A 5 -25.02 31.78 -32.00
CA LEU A 5 -26.13 31.23 -31.23
C LEU A 5 -26.14 31.75 -29.79
N GLU A 6 -24.96 31.95 -29.19
CA GLU A 6 -24.87 32.54 -27.85
C GLU A 6 -25.34 34.01 -27.85
N THR A 7 -24.97 34.77 -28.88
CA THR A 7 -25.44 36.15 -29.06
C THR A 7 -26.95 36.19 -29.32
N PHE A 8 -27.48 35.27 -30.13
CA PHE A 8 -28.92 35.11 -30.35
C PHE A 8 -29.67 34.81 -29.05
N ALA A 9 -29.15 33.93 -28.18
CA ALA A 9 -29.75 33.62 -26.88
C ALA A 9 -29.84 34.86 -25.98
N LYS A 10 -28.81 35.70 -25.96
CA LYS A 10 -28.80 36.98 -25.21
C LYS A 10 -29.85 37.96 -25.73
N VAL A 11 -29.99 38.08 -27.05
CA VAL A 11 -31.01 38.97 -27.66
C VAL A 11 -32.43 38.45 -27.44
N ARG A 12 -32.65 37.13 -27.48
CA ARG A 12 -33.94 36.52 -27.12
C ARG A 12 -34.33 36.83 -25.67
N ALA A 13 -33.40 36.70 -24.73
CA ALA A 13 -33.66 37.05 -23.34
C ALA A 13 -34.03 38.54 -23.16
N LEU A 14 -33.48 39.44 -23.98
CA LEU A 14 -33.88 40.85 -24.01
C LEU A 14 -35.26 41.05 -24.63
N HIS A 15 -35.57 40.36 -25.73
CA HIS A 15 -36.88 40.37 -26.36
C HIS A 15 -37.99 39.96 -25.38
N ASP A 16 -37.76 38.89 -24.62
CA ASP A 16 -38.74 38.33 -23.69
C ASP A 16 -38.95 39.21 -22.44
N ARG A 17 -37.92 39.97 -22.04
CA ARG A 17 -37.96 40.92 -20.91
C ARG A 17 -38.45 42.32 -21.29
N ALA A 18 -38.50 42.67 -22.57
CA ALA A 18 -38.87 44.01 -23.01
C ALA A 18 -40.36 44.30 -22.75
N SER A 19 -40.65 45.50 -22.26
CA SER A 19 -42.02 45.93 -21.90
C SER A 19 -42.68 46.79 -22.97
N THR A 20 -41.88 47.41 -23.85
CA THR A 20 -42.40 48.31 -24.88
C THR A 20 -42.47 47.63 -26.26
N PRO A 21 -43.48 47.95 -27.10
CA PRO A 21 -43.58 47.39 -28.44
C PRO A 21 -42.36 47.67 -29.34
N GLY A 22 -41.75 48.86 -29.19
CA GLY A 22 -40.58 49.26 -29.97
C GLY A 22 -39.33 48.45 -29.64
N GLU A 23 -39.08 48.17 -28.36
CA GLU A 23 -37.97 47.33 -27.93
C GLU A 23 -38.13 45.88 -28.39
N LYS A 24 -39.37 45.34 -28.33
CA LYS A 24 -39.67 44.00 -28.85
C LYS A 24 -39.42 43.91 -30.36
N ALA A 25 -39.88 44.89 -31.12
CA ALA A 25 -39.65 44.94 -32.56
C ALA A 25 -38.15 45.04 -32.91
N ALA A 26 -37.40 45.86 -32.18
CA ALA A 26 -35.95 45.99 -32.38
C ALA A 26 -35.20 44.69 -32.03
N ALA A 27 -35.59 44.01 -30.96
CA ALA A 27 -34.99 42.74 -30.56
C ALA A 27 -35.35 41.61 -31.55
N ALA A 28 -36.59 41.55 -32.03
CA ALA A 28 -37.03 40.59 -33.05
C ALA A 28 -36.24 40.75 -34.36
N SER A 29 -36.06 41.99 -34.84
CA SER A 29 -35.25 42.26 -36.03
C SER A 29 -33.77 41.84 -35.84
N ARG A 30 -33.20 42.05 -34.66
CA ARG A 30 -31.84 41.57 -34.34
C ARG A 30 -31.76 40.05 -34.27
N MET A 31 -32.78 39.37 -33.73
CA MET A 31 -32.85 37.90 -33.75
C MET A 31 -32.87 37.37 -35.18
N GLU A 32 -33.61 37.97 -36.11
CA GLU A 32 -33.61 37.57 -37.52
C GLU A 32 -32.24 37.70 -38.18
N VAL A 33 -31.54 38.82 -37.96
CA VAL A 33 -30.19 39.03 -38.50
C VAL A 33 -29.20 37.99 -37.95
N LEU A 34 -29.28 37.71 -36.65
CA LEU A 34 -28.39 36.75 -35.99
C LEU A 34 -28.70 35.30 -36.38
N ALA A 35 -29.96 34.93 -36.58
CA ALA A 35 -30.31 33.61 -37.09
C ALA A 35 -29.81 33.44 -38.53
N ARG A 36 -30.03 34.45 -39.39
CA ARG A 36 -29.61 34.41 -40.79
C ARG A 36 -28.10 34.37 -40.94
N SER A 37 -27.34 35.04 -40.08
CA SER A 37 -25.88 35.04 -40.13
C SER A 37 -25.27 33.65 -39.83
N VAL A 38 -26.01 32.77 -39.14
CA VAL A 38 -25.64 31.37 -38.91
C VAL A 38 -26.38 30.39 -39.84
N GLY A 39 -27.06 30.89 -40.87
CA GLY A 39 -27.78 30.07 -41.85
C GLY A 39 -29.04 29.39 -41.32
N MET A 40 -29.68 29.96 -40.28
CA MET A 40 -30.90 29.42 -39.67
C MET A 40 -32.05 30.44 -39.75
N THR A 41 -33.27 29.94 -39.66
CA THR A 41 -34.45 30.75 -39.33
C THR A 41 -34.51 31.03 -37.83
N VAL A 42 -35.25 32.07 -37.43
CA VAL A 42 -35.49 32.38 -36.00
C VAL A 42 -36.11 31.18 -35.27
N ALA A 43 -37.04 30.48 -35.91
CA ALA A 43 -37.69 29.30 -35.33
C ALA A 43 -36.71 28.15 -35.11
N GLU A 44 -35.82 27.89 -36.08
CA GLU A 44 -34.77 26.86 -35.94
C GLU A 44 -33.74 27.23 -34.87
N ALA A 45 -33.34 28.51 -34.79
CA ALA A 45 -32.42 28.99 -33.75
C ALA A 45 -33.06 28.89 -32.35
N VAL A 46 -34.35 29.23 -32.22
CA VAL A 46 -35.13 29.04 -30.98
C VAL A 46 -35.23 27.56 -30.62
N PHE A 47 -35.62 26.70 -31.57
CA PHE A 47 -35.72 25.26 -31.35
C PHE A 47 -34.37 24.65 -30.92
N LYS A 48 -33.27 25.07 -31.54
CA LYS A 48 -31.92 24.61 -31.20
C LYS A 48 -31.45 25.09 -29.83
N LEU A 49 -31.91 26.25 -29.36
CA LEU A 49 -31.64 26.74 -28.01
C LEU A 49 -32.53 26.09 -26.94
N ASP A 50 -33.78 25.77 -27.30
CA ASP A 50 -34.74 25.14 -26.39
C ASP A 50 -34.56 23.63 -26.31
N THR A 51 -33.85 23.02 -27.28
CA THR A 51 -33.43 21.63 -27.20
C THR A 51 -32.38 21.51 -26.09
N PRO A 52 -32.69 20.85 -24.95
CA PRO A 52 -31.70 20.66 -23.90
C PRO A 52 -30.51 19.94 -24.50
N ASN A 53 -29.32 20.52 -24.34
CA ASN A 53 -28.08 19.88 -24.74
C ASN A 53 -27.87 18.69 -23.80
N LEU A 54 -28.48 17.55 -24.13
CA LEU A 54 -28.37 16.32 -23.37
C LEU A 54 -26.92 15.90 -23.48
N LYS A 55 -26.17 16.13 -22.40
CA LYS A 55 -24.81 15.62 -22.25
C LYS A 55 -24.84 14.14 -22.62
N THR A 56 -23.90 13.74 -23.47
CA THR A 56 -23.70 12.34 -23.75
C THR A 56 -23.39 11.61 -22.45
N ARG A 57 -23.69 10.31 -22.41
CA ARG A 57 -23.35 9.48 -21.24
C ARG A 57 -21.86 9.57 -20.88
N ALA A 58 -20.98 9.73 -21.87
CA ALA A 58 -19.55 9.90 -21.68
C ALA A 58 -19.22 11.21 -20.95
N GLU A 59 -19.78 12.33 -21.38
CA GLU A 59 -19.59 13.64 -20.72
C GLU A 59 -20.13 13.63 -19.29
N ALA A 60 -21.31 13.05 -19.06
CA ALA A 60 -21.86 12.91 -17.72
C ALA A 60 -20.98 12.05 -16.80
N MET A 61 -20.34 11.00 -17.32
CA MET A 61 -19.39 10.18 -16.55
C MET A 61 -18.10 10.94 -16.23
N VAL A 62 -17.56 11.71 -17.19
CA VAL A 62 -16.38 12.56 -16.97
C VAL A 62 -16.65 13.62 -15.91
N ASP A 63 -17.81 14.28 -15.98
CA ASP A 63 -18.22 15.27 -14.99
C ASP A 63 -18.39 14.65 -13.59
N ALA A 64 -19.05 13.50 -13.49
CA ALA A 64 -19.19 12.79 -12.21
C ALA A 64 -17.83 12.36 -11.63
N PHE A 65 -16.90 11.92 -12.49
CA PHE A 65 -15.52 11.64 -12.08
C PHE A 65 -14.83 12.90 -11.57
N ASN A 66 -14.91 14.01 -12.32
CA ASN A 66 -14.30 15.27 -11.94
C ASN A 66 -14.88 15.82 -10.64
N GLU A 67 -16.19 15.72 -10.41
CA GLU A 67 -16.83 16.10 -9.15
C GLU A 67 -16.33 15.24 -7.99
N LEU A 68 -16.18 13.93 -8.20
CA LEU A 68 -15.64 13.03 -7.18
C LEU A 68 -14.20 13.39 -6.79
N PHE A 69 -13.31 13.58 -7.77
CA PHE A 69 -11.90 13.93 -7.52
C PHE A 69 -11.73 15.33 -6.93
N ASN A 70 -12.61 16.27 -7.26
CA ASN A 70 -12.58 17.65 -6.76
C ASN A 70 -13.48 17.90 -5.55
N SER A 71 -14.14 16.85 -5.03
CA SER A 71 -14.89 16.92 -3.78
C SER A 71 -14.01 17.47 -2.65
N PRO A 72 -14.60 18.23 -1.70
CA PRO A 72 -13.86 18.71 -0.53
C PRO A 72 -13.15 17.58 0.22
N GLU A 73 -13.78 16.40 0.31
CA GLU A 73 -13.23 15.21 0.96
C GLU A 73 -12.01 14.67 0.23
N ALA A 74 -12.07 14.52 -1.10
CA ALA A 74 -10.93 14.06 -1.89
C ALA A 74 -9.77 15.06 -1.87
N ARG A 75 -10.07 16.36 -1.85
CA ARG A 75 -9.03 17.40 -1.68
C ARG A 75 -8.41 17.36 -0.29
N ALA A 76 -9.22 17.21 0.76
CA ALA A 76 -8.73 17.08 2.13
C ALA A 76 -7.87 15.82 2.31
N GLN A 77 -8.27 14.69 1.72
CA GLN A 77 -7.49 13.46 1.76
C GLN A 77 -6.16 13.61 1.03
N ARG A 78 -6.13 14.23 -0.16
CA ARG A 78 -4.89 14.53 -0.89
C ARG A 78 -3.97 15.45 -0.10
N ALA A 79 -4.52 16.51 0.50
CA ALA A 79 -3.76 17.43 1.34
C ALA A 79 -3.16 16.72 2.56
N LYS A 80 -3.89 15.78 3.17
CA LYS A 80 -3.38 14.96 4.28
C LYS A 80 -2.24 14.04 3.82
N VAL A 81 -2.44 13.29 2.73
CA VAL A 81 -1.40 12.40 2.18
C VAL A 81 -0.14 13.19 1.83
N GLU A 82 -0.30 14.36 1.22
CA GLU A 82 0.83 15.23 0.89
C GLU A 82 1.52 15.80 2.13
N ALA A 83 0.76 16.19 3.17
CA ALA A 83 1.34 16.61 4.45
C ALA A 83 2.13 15.49 5.14
N ASP A 84 1.59 14.28 5.16
CA ASP A 84 2.26 13.09 5.71
C ASP A 84 3.53 12.77 4.89
N ARG A 85 3.47 12.88 3.55
CA ARG A 85 4.63 12.71 2.66
C ARG A 85 5.70 13.75 2.94
N LEU A 86 5.34 15.03 3.06
CA LEU A 86 6.29 16.12 3.33
C LEU A 86 6.95 15.95 4.71
N ALA A 87 6.20 15.54 5.73
CA ALA A 87 6.76 15.21 7.04
C ALA A 87 7.78 14.07 6.94
N LYS A 88 7.44 12.98 6.23
CA LYS A 88 8.37 11.87 5.97
C LYS A 88 9.62 12.34 5.21
N CYS A 89 9.47 13.21 4.20
CA CYS A 89 10.61 13.77 3.47
C CYS A 89 11.57 14.54 4.39
N GLN A 90 11.06 15.31 5.36
CA GLN A 90 11.89 16.02 6.33
C GLN A 90 12.69 15.07 7.23
N GLU A 91 12.07 13.98 7.67
CA GLU A 91 12.76 12.93 8.44
C GLU A 91 13.86 12.24 7.61
N ILE A 92 13.58 11.96 6.33
CA ILE A 92 14.55 11.36 5.40
C ILE A 92 15.73 12.31 5.16
N MET A 93 15.48 13.61 4.92
CA MET A 93 16.54 14.59 4.73
C MET A 93 17.42 14.75 5.98
N THR A 94 16.87 14.56 7.17
CA THR A 94 17.66 14.52 8.42
C THR A 94 18.58 13.31 8.50
N ARG A 95 18.21 12.18 7.86
CA ARG A 95 18.97 10.92 7.90
C ARG A 95 20.07 10.86 6.82
N TYR A 96 19.79 11.40 5.64
CA TYR A 96 20.64 11.25 4.45
C TYR A 96 21.38 12.54 4.06
N ASP A 97 21.09 13.67 4.70
CA ASP A 97 21.59 15.03 4.43
C ASP A 97 21.16 15.63 3.08
N THR A 98 21.13 14.83 2.02
CA THR A 98 20.79 15.27 0.65
C THR A 98 19.90 14.27 -0.05
N GLU A 99 19.10 14.76 -1.00
CA GLU A 99 18.31 13.92 -1.90
C GLU A 99 19.20 12.95 -2.70
N GLN A 100 20.34 13.43 -3.21
CA GLN A 100 21.29 12.60 -3.95
C GLN A 100 21.78 11.39 -3.13
N ALA A 101 21.97 11.56 -1.82
CA ALA A 101 22.39 10.46 -0.95
C ALA A 101 21.29 9.41 -0.71
N VAL A 102 20.00 9.77 -0.83
CA VAL A 102 18.88 8.81 -0.78
C VAL A 102 18.88 7.91 -2.02
N PHE A 103 19.17 8.49 -3.19
CA PHE A 103 19.20 7.77 -4.47
C PHE A 103 20.54 7.13 -4.81
N ALA A 104 21.61 7.47 -4.08
CA ALA A 104 22.90 6.82 -4.24
C ALA A 104 22.78 5.33 -3.93
N ASP A 105 23.53 4.53 -4.67
CA ASP A 105 23.57 3.09 -4.42
C ASP A 105 24.22 2.80 -3.08
N THR A 106 23.58 1.94 -2.31
CA THR A 106 24.24 1.30 -1.18
C THR A 106 25.39 0.38 -1.66
N PRO A 107 26.36 0.04 -0.80
CA PRO A 107 27.41 -0.92 -1.17
C PRO A 107 26.87 -2.25 -1.72
N ARG A 108 25.73 -2.71 -1.17
CA ARG A 108 25.02 -3.90 -1.64
C ARG A 108 24.47 -3.70 -3.04
N GLU A 109 23.73 -2.61 -3.29
CA GLU A 109 23.19 -2.31 -4.63
C GLU A 109 24.28 -2.16 -5.68
N ALA A 110 25.39 -1.49 -5.33
CA ALA A 110 26.55 -1.36 -6.21
C ALA A 110 27.16 -2.73 -6.57
N ALA A 111 27.30 -3.62 -5.58
CA ALA A 111 27.83 -4.97 -5.81
C ALA A 111 26.87 -5.84 -6.65
N LEU A 112 25.56 -5.77 -6.39
CA LEU A 112 24.55 -6.46 -7.18
C LEU A 112 24.52 -5.98 -8.64
N ARG A 113 24.65 -4.66 -8.86
CA ARG A 113 24.77 -4.08 -10.21
C ARG A 113 26.00 -4.60 -10.93
N ALA A 114 27.16 -4.59 -10.27
CA ALA A 114 28.40 -5.09 -10.84
C ALA A 114 28.28 -6.57 -11.21
N ALA A 115 27.67 -7.39 -10.34
CA ALA A 115 27.45 -8.81 -10.61
C ALA A 115 26.51 -9.06 -11.80
N CYS A 116 25.49 -8.23 -11.99
CA CYS A 116 24.53 -8.37 -13.09
C CYS A 116 24.98 -7.70 -14.40
N ALA A 117 26.11 -6.98 -14.42
CA ALA A 117 26.51 -6.18 -15.58
C ALA A 117 26.67 -6.98 -16.88
N HIS A 118 27.08 -8.25 -16.79
CA HIS A 118 27.29 -9.14 -17.93
C HIS A 118 26.00 -9.71 -18.54
N ILE A 119 24.86 -9.59 -17.86
CA ILE A 119 23.52 -10.03 -18.30
C ILE A 119 22.57 -8.85 -18.50
N TYR A 120 23.11 -7.64 -18.53
CA TYR A 120 22.36 -6.41 -18.72
C TYR A 120 21.95 -6.25 -20.19
N GLU A 121 20.66 -6.04 -20.42
CA GLU A 121 20.07 -5.85 -21.74
C GLU A 121 19.30 -4.51 -21.78
N PRO A 122 19.85 -3.45 -22.40
CA PRO A 122 19.14 -2.19 -22.54
C PRO A 122 17.86 -2.38 -23.34
N ARG A 123 16.78 -1.73 -22.93
CA ARG A 123 15.55 -1.64 -23.72
C ARG A 123 15.56 -0.36 -24.56
N HIS A 124 14.92 -0.43 -25.72
CA HIS A 124 14.83 0.70 -26.66
C HIS A 124 13.50 1.45 -26.59
N ASP A 125 12.50 0.92 -25.88
CA ASP A 125 11.17 1.50 -25.80
C ASP A 125 11.01 2.57 -24.71
N PHE A 126 11.90 2.59 -23.73
CA PHE A 126 11.93 3.62 -22.69
C PHE A 126 13.37 3.93 -22.25
N GLU A 127 13.69 5.21 -22.11
CA GLU A 127 15.03 5.66 -21.73
C GLU A 127 15.38 5.15 -20.32
N GLY A 128 16.54 4.51 -20.19
CA GLY A 128 17.00 3.94 -18.92
C GLY A 128 16.33 2.61 -18.53
N ALA A 129 15.35 2.11 -19.30
CA ALA A 129 14.78 0.79 -19.06
C ALA A 129 15.74 -0.31 -19.53
N TYR A 130 15.74 -1.42 -18.81
CA TYR A 130 16.58 -2.56 -19.11
C TYR A 130 15.98 -3.87 -18.59
N ARG A 131 16.55 -4.99 -19.04
CA ARG A 131 16.25 -6.34 -18.56
C ARG A 131 17.53 -7.03 -18.11
N LEU A 132 17.38 -8.08 -17.30
CA LEU A 132 18.47 -8.95 -16.90
C LEU A 132 18.24 -10.33 -17.51
N ALA A 133 19.04 -10.71 -18.51
CA ALA A 133 18.85 -11.94 -19.28
C ALA A 133 17.39 -12.14 -19.77
N GLY A 134 16.81 -11.10 -20.38
CA GLY A 134 15.43 -11.08 -20.86
C GLY A 134 14.33 -10.90 -19.80
N TRP A 135 14.68 -10.82 -18.51
CA TRP A 135 13.74 -10.72 -17.39
C TRP A 135 13.64 -9.30 -16.79
N ASP A 136 12.44 -8.91 -16.38
CA ASP A 136 12.18 -7.76 -15.52
C ASP A 136 11.19 -8.10 -14.38
N PRO A 137 11.07 -7.26 -13.34
CA PRO A 137 10.21 -7.56 -12.20
C PRO A 137 8.73 -7.79 -12.55
N PHE A 138 8.24 -7.24 -13.67
CA PHE A 138 6.84 -7.43 -14.11
C PHE A 138 6.59 -8.83 -14.68
N ASP A 139 7.64 -9.54 -15.12
CA ASP A 139 7.53 -10.94 -15.54
C ASP A 139 7.20 -11.87 -14.36
N GLY A 140 7.49 -11.42 -13.13
CA GLY A 140 7.25 -12.12 -11.88
C GLY A 140 8.38 -13.07 -11.47
N ARG A 141 8.35 -13.46 -10.20
CA ARG A 141 9.39 -14.28 -9.55
C ARG A 141 9.55 -15.68 -10.15
N ASP A 142 8.45 -16.29 -10.60
CA ASP A 142 8.45 -17.68 -11.10
C ASP A 142 9.15 -17.78 -12.47
N LYS A 143 9.41 -16.64 -13.12
CA LYS A 143 10.15 -16.53 -14.38
C LYS A 143 11.58 -16.00 -14.19
N LEU A 144 12.05 -15.81 -12.95
CA LEU A 144 13.39 -15.32 -12.67
C LEU A 144 14.44 -16.30 -13.24
N PRO A 145 15.26 -15.89 -14.24
CA PRO A 145 16.23 -16.78 -14.85
C PRO A 145 17.29 -17.24 -13.85
N ALA A 146 17.76 -18.47 -14.02
CA ALA A 146 18.81 -19.04 -13.17
C ALA A 146 20.10 -18.19 -13.17
N SER A 147 20.47 -17.61 -14.31
CA SER A 147 21.63 -16.72 -14.43
C SER A 147 21.49 -15.43 -13.61
N VAL A 148 20.30 -14.82 -13.60
CA VAL A 148 20.02 -13.62 -12.79
C VAL A 148 20.09 -13.97 -11.31
N ARG A 149 19.44 -15.06 -10.91
CA ARG A 149 19.48 -15.58 -9.54
C ARG A 149 20.91 -15.84 -9.08
N GLU A 150 21.70 -16.51 -9.91
CA GLU A 150 23.10 -16.82 -9.62
C GLU A 150 23.92 -15.54 -9.46
N ALA A 151 23.75 -14.56 -10.34
CA ALA A 151 24.44 -13.27 -10.27
C ALA A 151 24.16 -12.53 -8.95
N VAL A 152 22.89 -12.41 -8.54
CA VAL A 152 22.53 -11.70 -7.29
C VAL A 152 22.89 -12.47 -6.02
N CYS A 153 22.98 -13.81 -6.10
CA CYS A 153 23.45 -14.64 -4.99
C CYS A 153 24.96 -14.53 -4.76
N HIS A 154 25.74 -14.43 -5.84
CA HIS A 154 27.20 -14.27 -5.76
C HIS A 154 27.65 -12.82 -5.58
N GLY A 155 26.87 -11.85 -6.06
CA GLY A 155 27.20 -10.43 -6.01
C GLY A 155 27.24 -9.85 -4.59
N TRP A 156 26.50 -10.44 -3.65
CA TRP A 156 26.51 -10.05 -2.24
C TRP A 156 26.28 -11.27 -1.34
N PRO A 157 27.02 -11.45 -0.23
CA PRO A 157 26.88 -12.61 0.63
C PRO A 157 25.42 -12.87 1.03
N LEU A 158 24.98 -14.13 0.94
CA LEU A 158 23.63 -14.51 1.34
C LEU A 158 23.51 -14.53 2.87
N PRO A 159 22.39 -14.05 3.43
CA PRO A 159 22.05 -14.26 4.82
C PRO A 159 22.02 -15.75 5.17
N VAL A 160 22.67 -16.13 6.28
CA VAL A 160 22.74 -17.53 6.72
C VAL A 160 21.75 -17.85 7.85
N THR A 161 21.00 -16.84 8.31
CA THR A 161 19.91 -17.01 9.29
C THR A 161 18.67 -16.22 8.87
N VAL A 162 17.50 -16.65 9.35
CA VAL A 162 16.21 -15.98 9.09
C VAL A 162 16.26 -14.52 9.55
N ALA A 163 16.84 -14.25 10.72
CA ALA A 163 16.94 -12.89 11.24
C ALA A 163 17.84 -11.97 10.38
N GLN A 164 18.89 -12.52 9.77
CA GLN A 164 19.72 -11.76 8.84
C GLN A 164 18.97 -11.49 7.52
N ALA A 165 18.25 -12.49 7.00
CA ALA A 165 17.45 -12.33 5.78
C ALA A 165 16.37 -11.28 5.96
N PHE A 166 15.70 -11.29 7.11
CA PHE A 166 14.63 -10.35 7.40
C PHE A 166 15.16 -8.93 7.59
N ALA A 167 16.30 -8.77 8.26
CA ALA A 167 16.94 -7.46 8.39
C ALA A 167 17.36 -6.89 7.02
N GLU A 168 17.94 -7.72 6.15
CA GLU A 168 18.32 -7.32 4.80
C GLU A 168 17.10 -6.90 3.95
N PHE A 169 15.99 -7.63 4.07
CA PHE A 169 14.71 -7.31 3.42
C PHE A 169 14.12 -6.00 3.93
N GLN A 170 14.03 -5.82 5.26
CA GLN A 170 13.50 -4.60 5.87
C GLN A 170 14.33 -3.35 5.53
N GLU A 171 15.64 -3.49 5.40
CA GLU A 171 16.49 -2.39 4.97
C GLU A 171 16.20 -1.99 3.51
N ALA A 172 15.98 -2.96 2.63
CA ALA A 172 15.60 -2.71 1.23
C ALA A 172 14.22 -2.04 1.14
N GLU A 173 13.21 -2.56 1.84
CA GLU A 173 11.87 -1.96 1.95
C GLU A 173 11.94 -0.51 2.41
N ARG A 174 12.66 -0.25 3.50
CA ARG A 174 12.80 1.10 4.06
C ARG A 174 13.43 2.06 3.05
N LEU A 175 14.47 1.62 2.35
CA LEU A 175 15.16 2.47 1.36
C LEU A 175 14.26 2.77 0.15
N GLU A 176 13.51 1.79 -0.33
CA GLU A 176 12.52 1.99 -1.40
C GLU A 176 11.41 2.95 -0.96
N ASP A 177 10.88 2.75 0.26
CA ASP A 177 9.90 3.63 0.89
C ASP A 177 10.40 5.07 1.05
N ASP A 178 11.69 5.24 1.36
CA ASP A 178 12.35 6.54 1.48
C ASP A 178 12.47 7.18 0.08
N ARG A 179 12.95 6.44 -0.93
CA ARG A 179 13.07 6.92 -2.33
C ARG A 179 11.72 7.26 -2.95
N CYS A 180 10.70 6.44 -2.71
CA CYS A 180 9.33 6.64 -3.17
C CYS A 180 8.71 7.90 -2.54
N ALA A 181 8.92 8.13 -1.24
CA ALA A 181 8.44 9.34 -0.58
C ALA A 181 9.05 10.62 -1.18
N ILE A 182 10.35 10.59 -1.47
CA ILE A 182 11.07 11.71 -2.09
C ILE A 182 10.63 11.93 -3.54
N ASN A 183 10.53 10.87 -4.35
CA ASN A 183 10.14 10.95 -5.77
C ASN A 183 8.63 11.07 -6.00
N GLY A 184 7.87 11.62 -5.05
CA GLY A 184 6.43 11.86 -5.20
C GLY A 184 5.58 10.61 -5.45
N GLY A 185 6.06 9.43 -5.05
CA GLY A 185 5.39 8.14 -5.27
C GLY A 185 5.85 7.38 -6.53
N ASP A 186 6.71 7.98 -7.36
CA ASP A 186 7.07 7.45 -8.68
C ASP A 186 8.47 6.80 -8.67
N TYR A 187 8.77 5.97 -7.67
CA TYR A 187 10.02 5.22 -7.63
C TYR A 187 9.76 3.73 -7.80
N SER A 188 10.59 3.09 -8.63
CA SER A 188 10.67 1.64 -8.72
C SER A 188 12.10 1.20 -8.48
N SER A 189 12.26 0.20 -7.62
CA SER A 189 13.54 -0.45 -7.40
C SER A 189 14.06 -1.08 -8.69
N HIS A 190 15.38 -1.10 -8.86
CA HIS A 190 15.92 -1.67 -10.09
C HIS A 190 15.86 -3.22 -10.08
N SER A 191 15.91 -3.83 -11.27
CA SER A 191 15.70 -5.26 -11.46
C SER A 191 16.63 -6.16 -10.64
N TRP A 192 17.89 -5.77 -10.39
CA TRP A 192 18.79 -6.56 -9.55
C TRP A 192 18.40 -6.59 -8.06
N VAL A 193 17.62 -5.62 -7.58
CA VAL A 193 17.21 -5.51 -6.16
C VAL A 193 15.94 -6.31 -6.00
N GLU A 194 15.03 -6.22 -6.97
CA GLU A 194 13.86 -7.09 -7.02
C GLU A 194 14.25 -8.57 -7.13
N ALA A 195 15.23 -8.89 -7.98
CA ALA A 195 15.76 -10.26 -8.05
C ALA A 195 16.35 -10.71 -6.69
N ARG A 196 17.11 -9.83 -6.01
CA ARG A 196 17.64 -10.13 -4.66
C ARG A 196 16.52 -10.26 -3.64
N ARG A 197 15.48 -9.43 -3.70
CA ARG A 197 14.30 -9.47 -2.82
C ARG A 197 13.60 -10.82 -2.94
N TYR A 198 13.38 -11.33 -4.15
CA TYR A 198 12.81 -12.67 -4.33
C TYR A 198 13.67 -13.78 -3.71
N VAL A 199 15.00 -13.69 -3.80
CA VAL A 199 15.89 -14.64 -3.10
C VAL A 199 15.72 -14.53 -1.58
N LEU A 200 15.61 -13.31 -1.03
CA LEU A 200 15.40 -13.11 0.41
C LEU A 200 14.04 -13.66 0.87
N GLU A 201 12.97 -13.46 0.11
CA GLU A 201 11.65 -14.01 0.42
C GLU A 201 11.68 -15.55 0.49
N GLU A 202 12.35 -16.21 -0.45
CA GLU A 202 12.52 -17.66 -0.44
C GLU A 202 13.33 -18.14 0.76
N LEU A 203 14.39 -17.42 1.13
CA LEU A 203 15.16 -17.70 2.33
C LEU A 203 14.32 -17.52 3.60
N LEU A 204 13.47 -16.48 3.66
CA LEU A 204 12.57 -16.25 4.78
C LEU A 204 11.53 -17.36 4.92
N ASP A 205 11.03 -17.89 3.80
CA ASP A 205 10.09 -19.00 3.81
C ASP A 205 10.76 -20.35 4.14
N SER A 206 12.05 -20.55 3.84
CA SER A 206 12.69 -21.89 3.91
C SER A 206 13.84 -22.07 4.91
N LEU A 207 14.59 -21.02 5.28
CA LEU A 207 15.78 -21.17 6.13
C LEU A 207 15.42 -21.70 7.53
N PRO A 208 16.11 -22.73 8.04
CA PRO A 208 15.84 -23.21 9.39
C PRO A 208 16.24 -22.16 10.43
N ALA A 209 15.34 -21.84 11.36
CA ALA A 209 15.62 -20.99 12.50
C ALA A 209 16.62 -21.67 13.44
N ARG A 210 17.72 -20.97 13.74
CA ARG A 210 18.80 -21.45 14.61
C ARG A 210 18.77 -20.80 15.98
N SER A 211 17.80 -19.93 16.24
CA SER A 211 17.70 -19.18 17.49
C SER A 211 16.27 -18.69 17.74
N MET A 212 15.99 -18.23 18.95
CA MET A 212 14.72 -17.55 19.25
C MET A 212 14.58 -16.24 18.45
N ARG A 213 15.69 -15.59 18.12
CA ARG A 213 15.72 -14.40 17.26
C ARG A 213 15.25 -14.74 15.84
N ASP A 214 15.68 -15.86 15.28
CA ASP A 214 15.25 -16.32 13.96
C ASP A 214 13.75 -16.70 13.95
N LEU A 215 13.25 -17.37 15.00
CA LEU A 215 11.82 -17.67 15.13
C LEU A 215 10.96 -16.40 15.16
N ARG A 216 11.38 -15.38 15.92
CA ARG A 216 10.69 -14.08 15.94
C ARG A 216 10.73 -13.39 14.57
N ALA A 217 11.86 -13.48 13.86
CA ALA A 217 11.98 -12.95 12.51
C ALA A 217 11.03 -13.67 11.52
N ARG A 218 10.92 -15.00 11.60
CA ARG A 218 9.96 -15.77 10.78
C ARG A 218 8.52 -15.34 11.04
N LEU A 219 8.13 -15.18 12.30
CA LEU A 219 6.78 -14.71 12.65
C LEU A 219 6.51 -13.28 12.16
N ALA A 220 7.51 -12.40 12.26
CA ALA A 220 7.41 -11.03 11.75
C ALA A 220 7.30 -11.01 10.22
N TRP A 221 8.03 -11.87 9.51
CA TRP A 221 7.89 -12.06 8.06
C TRP A 221 6.48 -12.53 7.69
N MET A 222 5.95 -13.54 8.38
CA MET A 222 4.58 -14.02 8.13
C MET A 222 3.54 -12.93 8.39
N GLN A 223 3.71 -12.12 9.44
CA GLN A 223 2.84 -10.98 9.70
C GLN A 223 2.92 -9.92 8.60
N HIS A 224 4.14 -9.58 8.14
CA HIS A 224 4.34 -8.66 7.03
C HIS A 224 3.61 -9.12 5.77
N VAL A 225 3.74 -10.40 5.39
CA VAL A 225 3.02 -10.98 4.24
C VAL A 225 1.49 -10.86 4.42
N LEU A 226 0.98 -11.13 5.62
CA LEU A 226 -0.46 -10.99 5.90
C LEU A 226 -0.93 -9.53 5.76
N ASP A 227 -0.10 -8.59 6.21
CA ASP A 227 -0.40 -7.15 6.19
C ASP A 227 -0.41 -6.57 4.78
N LEU A 228 0.37 -7.14 3.84
CA LEU A 228 0.30 -6.80 2.41
C LEU A 228 -1.09 -7.08 1.81
N GLY A 229 -1.89 -7.96 2.43
CA GLY A 229 -3.27 -8.23 2.03
C GLY A 229 -3.43 -9.03 0.73
N PHE A 230 -2.32 -9.44 0.10
CA PHE A 230 -2.32 -10.32 -1.07
C PHE A 230 -2.37 -11.79 -0.65
N SER A 231 -3.11 -12.61 -1.40
CA SER A 231 -3.09 -14.06 -1.21
C SER A 231 -1.91 -14.65 -1.99
N ARG A 232 -0.99 -15.31 -1.29
CA ARG A 232 0.06 -16.10 -1.94
C ARG A 232 -0.49 -17.45 -2.40
N PRO A 233 0.14 -18.10 -3.39
CA PRO A 233 -0.13 -19.50 -3.69
C PRO A 233 -0.03 -20.38 -2.43
N ALA A 234 -1.00 -21.26 -2.24
CA ALA A 234 -1.11 -22.11 -1.04
C ALA A 234 0.16 -22.94 -0.77
N GLU A 235 0.90 -23.33 -1.81
CA GLU A 235 2.16 -24.06 -1.71
C GLU A 235 3.24 -23.27 -0.95
N GLN A 236 3.29 -21.94 -1.12
CA GLN A 236 4.25 -21.07 -0.45
C GLN A 236 3.92 -20.91 1.02
N ASP A 237 2.64 -20.67 1.33
CA ASP A 237 2.18 -20.62 2.72
C ASP A 237 2.41 -21.97 3.42
N GLN A 238 2.18 -23.08 2.72
CA GLN A 238 2.45 -24.41 3.25
C GLN A 238 3.94 -24.66 3.50
N ALA A 239 4.83 -24.21 2.60
CA ALA A 239 6.27 -24.28 2.79
C ALA A 239 6.72 -23.50 4.03
N CYS A 240 6.24 -22.26 4.18
CA CYS A 240 6.55 -21.41 5.33
C CYS A 240 6.05 -22.02 6.66
N LEU A 241 4.84 -22.60 6.66
CA LEU A 241 4.28 -23.32 7.82
C LEU A 241 5.07 -24.58 8.17
N ASN A 242 5.50 -25.34 7.17
CA ASN A 242 6.34 -26.53 7.39
C ASN A 242 7.70 -26.14 8.00
N ALA A 243 8.32 -25.08 7.49
CA ALA A 243 9.55 -24.55 8.07
C ALA A 243 9.36 -24.10 9.52
N LEU A 244 8.28 -23.38 9.83
CA LEU A 244 7.95 -22.96 11.21
C LEU A 244 7.75 -24.15 12.15
N ARG A 245 7.03 -25.20 11.72
CA ARG A 245 6.86 -26.42 12.52
C ARG A 245 8.20 -27.08 12.82
N GLY A 246 9.04 -27.26 11.80
CA GLY A 246 10.39 -27.80 11.98
C GLY A 246 11.27 -26.93 12.88
N ASP A 247 11.08 -25.60 12.86
CA ASP A 247 11.78 -24.67 13.75
C ASP A 247 11.39 -24.87 15.22
N VAL A 248 10.10 -25.07 15.49
CA VAL A 248 9.58 -25.37 16.83
C VAL A 248 10.13 -26.70 17.34
N ASP A 249 10.13 -27.74 16.51
CA ASP A 249 10.66 -29.06 16.88
C ASP A 249 12.16 -28.98 17.25
N ARG A 250 12.98 -28.34 16.39
CA ARG A 250 14.41 -28.10 16.65
C ARG A 250 14.65 -27.27 17.92
N MET A 251 13.76 -26.33 18.24
CA MET A 251 13.86 -25.56 19.48
C MET A 251 13.55 -26.43 20.70
N GLY A 252 12.50 -27.26 20.62
CA GLY A 252 12.13 -28.20 21.67
C GLY A 252 13.23 -29.24 21.94
N GLU A 253 13.87 -29.76 20.90
CA GLU A 253 15.02 -30.66 21.03
C GLU A 253 16.19 -30.02 21.76
N ARG A 254 16.53 -28.76 21.44
CA ARG A 254 17.62 -28.03 22.11
C ARG A 254 17.33 -27.74 23.57
N ILE A 255 16.09 -27.38 23.90
CA ILE A 255 15.66 -27.16 25.29
C ILE A 255 15.80 -28.47 26.07
N ARG A 256 15.28 -29.58 25.55
CA ARG A 256 15.43 -30.91 26.18
C ARG A 256 16.90 -31.29 26.33
N ALA A 257 17.71 -31.09 25.29
CA ALA A 257 19.15 -31.39 25.35
C ALA A 257 19.87 -30.53 26.40
N ALA A 258 19.50 -29.26 26.56
CA ALA A 258 20.07 -28.39 27.60
C ALA A 258 19.66 -28.82 29.01
N GLU A 259 18.42 -29.28 29.21
CA GLU A 259 17.93 -29.80 30.49
C GLU A 259 18.59 -31.12 30.89
N HIS A 260 18.92 -31.97 29.92
CA HIS A 260 19.53 -33.28 30.14
C HIS A 260 21.06 -33.25 30.07
N SER A 261 21.66 -32.10 29.76
CA SER A 261 23.11 -31.94 29.79
C SER A 261 23.55 -31.92 31.27
N PRO A 262 24.31 -32.92 31.74
CA PRO A 262 24.72 -32.97 33.14
C PRO A 262 25.49 -31.69 33.43
N ALA A 263 24.94 -30.90 34.34
CA ALA A 263 25.51 -29.64 34.75
C ALA A 263 27.02 -29.83 34.95
N ILE A 264 27.81 -28.99 34.30
CA ILE A 264 29.16 -28.68 34.75
C ILE A 264 29.00 -28.40 36.24
N GLN A 265 29.38 -29.37 37.07
CA GLN A 265 29.60 -29.16 38.49
C GLN A 265 30.69 -28.10 38.55
N THR A 266 30.28 -26.84 38.59
CA THR A 266 31.12 -25.76 39.07
C THR A 266 31.47 -26.15 40.49
N GLY A 267 32.64 -26.76 40.64
CA GLY A 267 33.28 -26.99 41.92
C GLY A 267 33.57 -25.63 42.54
N HIS A 268 32.58 -25.04 43.19
CA HIS A 268 32.82 -24.08 44.25
C HIS A 268 33.21 -24.87 45.49
N GLY A 269 34.50 -25.23 45.51
CA GLY A 269 35.21 -25.56 46.72
C GLY A 269 35.11 -24.38 47.68
N GLU A 270 34.71 -24.70 48.90
CA GLU A 270 34.75 -23.88 50.09
C GLU A 270 36.08 -23.12 50.24
N ARG A 271 36.02 -21.84 50.61
CA ARG A 271 36.70 -21.31 51.80
C ARG A 271 36.45 -19.82 51.99
N GLY A 272 36.14 -19.47 53.24
CA GLY A 272 36.51 -18.17 53.82
C GLY A 272 35.34 -17.23 53.99
N GLY A 273 34.71 -17.28 55.17
CA GLY A 273 33.63 -16.38 55.54
C GLY A 273 34.08 -14.94 55.74
N LEU A 274 33.11 -14.02 55.75
CA LEU A 274 33.11 -12.79 56.52
C LEU A 274 31.69 -12.15 56.47
N LYS A 275 31.03 -12.25 57.63
CA LYS A 275 30.02 -11.40 58.28
C LYS A 275 28.84 -10.78 57.50
N PRO A 276 27.61 -10.83 58.07
CA PRO A 276 26.44 -10.14 57.55
C PRO A 276 26.48 -8.65 57.91
N SER A 277 26.44 -7.78 56.90
CA SER A 277 26.20 -6.35 57.08
C SER A 277 24.71 -6.06 56.88
N ARG A 278 24.09 -5.53 57.93
CA ARG A 278 22.76 -4.91 57.91
C ARG A 278 22.72 -3.84 56.82
N TYR A 279 21.77 -3.95 55.89
CA TYR A 279 21.24 -2.78 55.21
C TYR A 279 19.73 -2.69 55.46
N VAL A 280 19.36 -1.53 55.97
CA VAL A 280 18.04 -1.08 56.39
C VAL A 280 17.51 -0.19 55.27
N GLY A 281 16.24 -0.40 54.90
CA GLY A 281 15.35 0.66 54.40
C GLY A 281 15.30 0.89 52.89
N GLY A 282 14.08 0.97 52.36
CA GLY A 282 13.80 1.42 50.99
C GLY A 282 12.61 0.69 50.38
N GLN A 283 11.43 0.75 51.02
CA GLN A 283 10.28 1.54 50.56
C GLN A 283 9.58 1.00 49.31
N GLU A 284 8.44 0.38 49.58
CA GLU A 284 7.35 0.06 48.66
C GLU A 284 6.81 1.35 48.01
N ASP A 285 6.75 1.39 46.68
CA ASP A 285 5.86 2.31 45.98
C ASP A 285 5.24 1.64 44.74
N ARG A 286 4.14 0.93 45.00
CA ARG A 286 2.81 1.22 44.44
C ARG A 286 2.72 1.52 42.94
N LEU A 287 2.93 0.51 42.10
CA LEU A 287 2.36 0.51 40.75
C LEU A 287 0.90 0.04 40.80
N LYS A 288 -0.02 1.02 40.77
CA LYS A 288 -1.45 0.82 40.54
C LYS A 288 -1.64 0.19 39.17
N SER A 289 -2.08 -1.07 39.17
CA SER A 289 -2.63 -1.79 38.03
C SER A 289 -3.88 -1.06 37.51
N GLN A 290 -3.76 -0.42 36.34
CA GLN A 290 -4.92 0.01 35.56
C GLN A 290 -5.40 -1.20 34.74
N THR A 291 -6.55 -1.72 35.12
CA THR A 291 -7.35 -2.64 34.33
C THR A 291 -7.86 -1.93 33.07
N VAL A 292 -7.22 -2.17 31.93
CA VAL A 292 -7.76 -1.79 30.63
C VAL A 292 -8.86 -2.77 30.28
N GLN A 293 -10.10 -2.28 30.20
CA GLN A 293 -11.24 -3.02 29.69
C GLN A 293 -10.97 -3.49 28.26
N THR A 294 -10.75 -4.79 28.09
CA THR A 294 -10.69 -5.44 26.79
C THR A 294 -12.12 -5.63 26.27
N GLY A 295 -12.61 -4.64 25.51
CA GLY A 295 -13.66 -4.92 24.54
C GLY A 295 -13.12 -5.92 23.52
N HIS A 296 -13.59 -7.17 23.60
CA HIS A 296 -13.21 -8.25 22.68
C HIS A 296 -13.49 -7.81 21.23
N ARG A 297 -12.45 -7.36 20.51
CA ARG A 297 -12.51 -7.27 19.06
C ARG A 297 -12.39 -8.69 18.51
N PRO A 298 -13.25 -9.12 17.56
CA PRO A 298 -13.10 -10.42 16.92
C PRO A 298 -11.76 -10.47 16.18
N THR A 299 -10.89 -11.43 16.53
CA THR A 299 -9.49 -11.45 16.08
C THR A 299 -9.32 -12.29 14.82
N THR A 300 -10.21 -13.26 14.55
CA THR A 300 -10.09 -14.14 13.38
C THR A 300 -10.97 -13.70 12.20
N ARG A 301 -10.59 -14.11 10.97
CA ARG A 301 -11.37 -13.82 9.74
C ARG A 301 -12.76 -14.45 9.78
N ALA A 302 -12.88 -15.63 10.39
CA ALA A 302 -14.14 -16.33 10.58
C ALA A 302 -15.06 -15.55 11.55
N GLU A 303 -14.52 -15.09 12.68
CA GLU A 303 -15.27 -14.26 13.63
C GLU A 303 -15.71 -12.92 13.04
N ARG A 304 -14.82 -12.25 12.28
CA ARG A 304 -15.18 -11.01 11.57
C ARG A 304 -16.28 -11.22 10.53
N ARG A 305 -16.27 -12.36 9.83
CA ARG A 305 -17.34 -12.72 8.87
C ARG A 305 -18.66 -13.02 9.58
N ALA A 306 -18.63 -13.75 10.68
CA ALA A 306 -19.82 -14.05 11.49
C ALA A 306 -20.41 -12.77 12.12
N ALA A 307 -19.58 -11.89 12.67
CA ALA A 307 -20.00 -10.60 13.22
C ALA A 307 -20.58 -9.68 12.13
N ALA A 308 -19.97 -9.65 10.93
CA ALA A 308 -20.52 -8.90 9.80
C ALA A 308 -21.89 -9.44 9.36
N ALA A 309 -22.06 -10.76 9.30
CA ALA A 309 -23.33 -11.39 8.96
C ALA A 309 -24.44 -11.06 9.98
N ALA A 310 -24.13 -11.07 11.28
CA ALA A 310 -25.07 -10.68 12.33
C ALA A 310 -25.54 -9.22 12.18
N LEU A 311 -24.61 -8.28 11.98
CA LEU A 311 -24.96 -6.86 11.77
C LEU A 311 -25.71 -6.61 10.45
N ILE A 312 -25.42 -7.38 9.40
CA ILE A 312 -26.19 -7.34 8.15
C ILE A 312 -27.64 -7.79 8.38
N ALA A 313 -27.85 -8.85 9.17
CA ALA A 313 -29.17 -9.36 9.51
C ALA A 313 -29.98 -8.36 10.36
N GLU A 314 -29.31 -7.49 11.13
CA GLU A 314 -29.92 -6.36 11.84
C GLU A 314 -30.34 -5.20 10.91
N GLY A 315 -30.13 -5.31 9.58
CA GLY A 315 -30.55 -4.31 8.60
C GLY A 315 -29.61 -3.12 8.46
N LEU A 316 -28.39 -3.20 9.02
CA LEU A 316 -27.40 -2.12 8.91
C LEU A 316 -26.84 -2.02 7.48
N SER A 317 -26.51 -0.80 7.06
CA SER A 317 -25.89 -0.55 5.75
C SER A 317 -24.43 -1.00 5.73
N ASP A 318 -23.92 -1.37 4.55
CA ASP A 318 -22.55 -1.90 4.40
C ASP A 318 -21.47 -0.96 4.96
N ARG A 319 -21.68 0.36 4.83
CA ARG A 319 -20.77 1.38 5.37
C ARG A 319 -20.76 1.42 6.90
N GLU A 320 -21.92 1.22 7.53
CA GLU A 320 -22.02 1.22 9.00
C GLU A 320 -21.45 -0.07 9.60
N VAL A 321 -21.68 -1.21 8.96
CA VAL A 321 -21.05 -2.49 9.33
C VAL A 321 -19.53 -2.41 9.19
N ALA A 322 -19.04 -1.85 8.08
CA ALA A 322 -17.62 -1.61 7.82
C ALA A 322 -16.97 -0.76 8.91
N ARG A 323 -17.62 0.36 9.30
CA ARG A 323 -17.16 1.27 10.35
C ARG A 323 -17.08 0.59 11.72
N ARG A 324 -18.07 -0.23 12.08
CA ARG A 324 -18.10 -0.93 13.38
C ARG A 324 -17.04 -2.02 13.51
N LEU A 325 -16.77 -2.74 12.41
CA LEU A 325 -15.86 -3.89 12.41
C LEU A 325 -14.44 -3.56 11.93
N GLY A 326 -14.20 -2.34 11.44
CA GLY A 326 -12.90 -1.94 10.88
C GLY A 326 -12.54 -2.74 9.63
N ILE A 327 -13.53 -3.06 8.79
CA ILE A 327 -13.34 -3.79 7.52
C ILE A 327 -13.83 -2.95 6.34
N SER A 328 -13.38 -3.23 5.11
CA SER A 328 -13.80 -2.46 3.94
C SER A 328 -15.30 -2.66 3.62
N PRO A 329 -16.04 -1.63 3.15
CA PRO A 329 -17.42 -1.80 2.67
C PRO A 329 -17.55 -2.84 1.57
N THR A 330 -16.53 -2.99 0.71
CA THR A 330 -16.47 -4.02 -0.34
C THR A 330 -16.47 -5.43 0.25
N THR A 331 -15.74 -5.64 1.35
CA THR A 331 -15.71 -6.92 2.08
C THR A 331 -17.11 -7.24 2.64
N VAL A 332 -17.80 -6.25 3.20
CA VAL A 332 -19.18 -6.42 3.71
C VAL A 332 -20.14 -6.77 2.57
N GLY A 333 -20.06 -6.07 1.43
CA GLY A 333 -20.90 -6.35 0.27
C GLY A 333 -20.71 -7.77 -0.30
N THR A 334 -19.49 -8.31 -0.27
CA THR A 334 -19.22 -9.70 -0.65
C THR A 334 -19.81 -10.70 0.35
N ILE A 335 -19.79 -10.39 1.65
CA ILE A 335 -20.43 -11.22 2.69
C ILE A 335 -21.95 -11.21 2.52
N ARG A 336 -22.55 -10.05 2.25
CA ARG A 336 -24.00 -9.90 2.00
C ARG A 336 -24.45 -10.76 0.81
N ARG A 337 -23.78 -10.62 -0.34
CA ARG A 337 -24.07 -11.45 -1.53
C ARG A 337 -23.95 -12.95 -1.27
N SER A 338 -23.00 -13.36 -0.42
CA SER A 338 -22.82 -14.77 -0.07
C SER A 338 -23.93 -15.30 0.86
N ALA A 339 -24.50 -14.44 1.70
CA ALA A 339 -25.61 -14.78 2.59
C ALA A 339 -26.93 -14.90 1.81
N ASP A 340 -27.15 -13.96 0.87
CA ASP A 340 -28.32 -13.97 -0.02
C ASP A 340 -28.31 -15.17 -0.97
N SER A 341 -27.12 -15.65 -1.38
CA SER A 341 -26.98 -16.85 -2.22
C SER A 341 -27.10 -18.18 -1.47
N SER A 342 -27.19 -18.14 -0.13
CA SER A 342 -27.28 -19.34 0.73
C SER A 342 -28.66 -19.51 1.39
N SER A 343 -29.63 -18.66 1.03
CA SER A 343 -31.04 -18.75 1.45
C SER A 343 -31.92 -19.24 0.31
#